data_AF-A0A1D6PKN1-F1
#
_entry.id   AF-A0A1D6PKN1-F1
#
_cell.length_a   1.000
_cell.length_b   1.000
_cell.length_c   1.000
_cell.angle_alpha   90.00
_cell.angle_beta   90.00
_cell.angle_gamma   90.00
#
_symmetry.space_group_name_H-M   'P 1'
#
loop_
_entity.id
_entity.type
_entity.pdbx_description
1 polymer ?
#
loop_
_entity_poly.entity_id
_entity_poly.type
_entity_poly.pdbx_seq_one_letter_code
_entity_poly.pdbx_strand_id
1 'polypeptide(L)'
;MGCLGLHLDSCYAVPHGNFQRCSYSKQIYQVCRRTFWNVNHSFFMQEAIKGMVGEFSAPDGSNQSQSTFQFQWLYINGLLGFIFSMGVLYTALASRSVRSSLYGTAWQRSLIADYGVPLMVILWTSLSYSLPSRIPSGVPRRLFTPLPWEPKSLQHWTVAKDLFSVPTVHIFLAIVPATMVAGLSFFDHSVASQMSQQK
;
A
#
# COMPACT_ATOMS: atom_id res chain seq x y z
N MET A 1 -17.70 -10.93 6.71
CA MET A 1 -18.35 -10.75 8.04
C MET A 1 -18.25 -11.98 8.97
N GLY A 2 -17.69 -13.12 8.54
CA GLY A 2 -17.63 -14.35 9.36
C GLY A 2 -16.64 -14.38 10.54
N CYS A 3 -15.57 -13.56 10.57
CA CYS A 3 -14.65 -13.52 11.73
C CYS A 3 -15.04 -12.44 12.77
N LEU A 4 -15.96 -11.50 12.45
CA LEU A 4 -16.39 -10.45 13.39
C LEU A 4 -17.46 -10.96 14.39
N GLY A 5 -18.28 -11.93 13.96
CA GLY A 5 -19.34 -12.54 14.78
C GLY A 5 -18.85 -13.58 15.80
N LEU A 6 -17.55 -13.89 15.85
CA LEU A 6 -16.98 -14.86 16.78
C LEU A 6 -16.45 -14.24 18.07
N HIS A 7 -16.61 -12.92 18.26
CA HIS A 7 -16.16 -12.24 19.48
C HIS A 7 -17.13 -12.39 20.66
N LEU A 8 -18.42 -12.73 20.43
CA LEU A 8 -19.39 -12.75 21.54
C LEU A 8 -19.51 -14.09 22.28
N ASP A 9 -19.20 -15.24 21.66
CA ASP A 9 -19.54 -16.55 22.26
C ASP A 9 -18.36 -17.48 22.60
N SER A 10 -17.13 -16.98 22.78
CA SER A 10 -16.05 -17.92 23.15
C SER A 10 -14.93 -17.47 24.07
N CYS A 11 -14.91 -16.24 24.56
CA CYS A 11 -13.95 -15.81 25.59
C CYS A 11 -14.51 -14.57 26.30
N TYR A 12 -15.39 -14.75 27.30
CA TYR A 12 -15.69 -13.65 28.20
C TYR A 12 -14.38 -13.16 28.83
N ALA A 13 -14.08 -11.89 28.63
CA ALA A 13 -13.02 -11.20 29.36
C ALA A 13 -13.44 -11.15 30.84
N VAL A 14 -12.92 -12.08 31.65
CA VAL A 14 -12.91 -11.94 33.10
C VAL A 14 -11.89 -10.84 33.43
N PRO A 15 -12.22 -9.84 34.27
CA PRO A 15 -11.33 -8.72 34.59
C PRO A 15 -10.17 -9.08 35.53
N HIS A 16 -9.65 -10.31 35.44
CA HIS A 16 -8.52 -10.81 36.21
C HIS A 16 -7.76 -11.88 35.41
N GLY A 17 -6.87 -11.45 34.52
CA GLY A 17 -5.55 -12.06 34.25
C GLY A 17 -5.40 -13.55 33.88
N ASN A 18 -6.44 -14.36 33.78
CA ASN A 18 -6.33 -15.80 33.57
C ASN A 18 -6.77 -16.19 32.16
N PHE A 19 -5.80 -16.25 31.25
CA PHE A 19 -5.99 -16.72 29.87
C PHE A 19 -6.01 -18.26 29.82
N GLN A 20 -7.19 -18.85 30.04
CA GLN A 20 -7.38 -20.29 29.85
C GLN A 20 -7.31 -20.62 28.33
N ARG A 21 -6.44 -21.56 27.96
CA ARG A 21 -6.16 -21.98 26.56
C ARG A 21 -7.41 -22.45 25.80
N CYS A 22 -7.79 -21.76 24.72
CA CYS A 22 -8.69 -22.28 23.69
C CYS A 22 -7.89 -22.75 22.45
N SER A 23 -7.72 -24.06 22.27
CA SER A 23 -7.05 -24.64 21.10
C SER A 23 -7.84 -24.42 19.80
N TYR A 24 -9.18 -24.52 19.87
CA TYR A 24 -10.11 -24.32 18.75
C TYR A 24 -10.03 -22.91 18.14
N SER A 25 -9.84 -21.91 19.00
CA SER A 25 -9.67 -20.50 18.61
C SER A 25 -8.42 -20.29 17.74
N LYS A 26 -7.29 -20.94 18.08
CA LYS A 26 -6.03 -20.76 17.32
C LYS A 26 -6.12 -21.19 15.86
N GLN A 27 -6.83 -22.30 15.59
CA GLN A 27 -6.97 -22.81 14.22
C GLN A 27 -7.81 -21.86 13.35
N ILE A 28 -8.90 -21.32 13.91
CA ILE A 28 -9.74 -20.32 13.23
C ILE A 28 -8.94 -19.04 12.96
N TYR A 29 -8.20 -18.54 13.94
CA TYR A 29 -7.34 -17.36 13.75
C TYR A 29 -6.25 -17.59 12.71
N GLN A 30 -5.67 -18.79 12.63
CA GLN A 30 -4.69 -19.12 11.60
C GLN A 30 -5.31 -19.12 10.19
N VAL A 31 -6.55 -19.61 10.04
CA VAL A 31 -7.28 -19.57 8.76
C VAL A 31 -7.68 -18.13 8.41
N CYS A 32 -8.31 -17.38 9.33
CA CYS A 32 -8.68 -15.96 9.11
C CYS A 32 -7.44 -15.15 8.70
N ARG A 33 -6.30 -15.35 9.38
CA ARG A 33 -5.02 -14.68 9.07
C ARG A 33 -4.53 -14.98 7.65
N ARG A 34 -4.44 -16.26 7.26
CA ARG A 34 -3.95 -16.65 5.92
C ARG A 34 -4.84 -16.08 4.82
N THR A 35 -6.16 -16.19 4.99
CA THR A 35 -7.13 -15.68 4.00
C THR A 35 -7.09 -14.16 3.91
N PHE A 36 -6.99 -13.45 5.05
CA PHE A 36 -6.93 -11.99 5.08
C PHE A 36 -5.74 -11.45 4.26
N TRP A 37 -4.53 -11.97 4.50
CA TRP A 37 -3.35 -11.52 3.78
C TRP A 37 -3.35 -11.91 2.30
N ASN A 38 -3.89 -13.08 1.95
CA ASN A 38 -4.05 -13.47 0.55
C ASN A 38 -4.96 -12.50 -0.21
N VAL A 39 -6.09 -12.11 0.39
CA VAL A 39 -7.02 -11.15 -0.21
C VAL A 39 -6.37 -9.76 -0.32
N ASN A 40 -5.70 -9.29 0.74
CA ASN A 40 -4.99 -8.01 0.72
C ASN A 40 -3.89 -7.98 -0.36
N HIS A 41 -3.13 -9.07 -0.51
CA HIS A 41 -2.14 -9.20 -1.56
C HIS A 41 -2.76 -9.10 -2.96
N SER A 42 -3.90 -9.76 -3.21
CA SER A 42 -4.61 -9.65 -4.49
C SER A 42 -5.09 -8.22 -4.77
N PHE A 43 -5.65 -7.52 -3.78
CA PHE A 43 -6.03 -6.11 -3.93
C PHE A 43 -4.82 -5.22 -4.23
N PHE A 44 -3.72 -5.41 -3.52
CA PHE A 44 -2.50 -4.66 -3.75
C PHE A 44 -1.95 -4.88 -5.16
N MET A 45 -1.95 -6.12 -5.65
CA MET A 45 -1.55 -6.44 -7.03
C MET A 45 -2.48 -5.81 -8.06
N GLN A 46 -3.80 -5.77 -7.80
CA GLN A 46 -4.76 -5.09 -8.68
C GLN A 46 -4.50 -3.58 -8.76
N GLU A 47 -4.27 -2.92 -7.62
CA GLU A 47 -3.95 -1.49 -7.60
C GLU A 47 -2.60 -1.19 -8.26
N ALA A 48 -1.60 -2.07 -8.10
CA ALA A 48 -0.34 -1.96 -8.83
C ALA A 48 -0.54 -2.06 -10.36
N ILE A 49 -1.39 -2.99 -10.83
CA ILE A 49 -1.73 -3.12 -12.25
C ILE A 49 -2.49 -1.89 -12.76
N LYS A 50 -3.48 -1.40 -12.00
CA LYS A 50 -4.21 -0.16 -12.34
C LYS A 50 -3.27 1.04 -12.42
N GLY A 51 -2.33 1.15 -11.48
CA GLY A 51 -1.29 2.18 -11.50
C GLY A 51 -0.43 2.10 -12.77
N MET A 52 0.05 0.91 -13.15
CA MET A 52 0.82 0.71 -14.38
C MET A 52 0.01 1.04 -15.64
N VAL A 53 -1.26 0.66 -15.71
CA VAL A 53 -2.14 0.97 -16.84
C VAL A 53 -2.48 2.46 -16.89
N GLY A 54 -2.60 3.12 -15.74
CA GLY A 54 -2.84 4.56 -15.62
C GLY A 54 -1.77 5.40 -16.31
N GLU A 55 -0.51 4.95 -16.33
CA GLU A 55 0.60 5.66 -17.00
C GLU A 55 0.48 5.72 -18.54
N PHE A 56 -0.35 4.85 -19.14
CA PHE A 56 -0.66 4.89 -20.57
C PHE A 56 -1.77 5.89 -20.91
N SER A 57 -2.45 6.44 -19.90
CA SER A 57 -3.55 7.38 -20.06
C SER A 57 -3.10 8.81 -19.76
N ALA A 58 -3.71 9.80 -20.40
CA ALA A 58 -3.48 11.20 -20.03
C ALA A 58 -4.11 11.49 -18.66
N PRO A 59 -3.49 12.32 -17.81
CA PRO A 59 -4.09 12.74 -16.56
C PRO A 59 -5.39 13.52 -16.81
N ASP A 60 -6.45 13.13 -16.11
CA ASP A 60 -7.78 13.74 -16.16
C ASP A 60 -7.70 15.22 -15.77
N GLY A 61 -8.10 16.11 -16.69
CA GLY A 61 -8.09 17.57 -16.47
C GLY A 61 -6.93 18.34 -17.13
N SER A 62 -6.14 17.70 -17.99
CA SER A 62 -5.06 18.36 -18.76
C SER A 62 -5.55 18.85 -20.14
N ASN A 63 -5.06 20.02 -20.59
CA ASN A 63 -5.42 20.62 -21.88
C ASN A 63 -4.95 19.74 -23.04
N GLN A 64 -5.88 19.18 -23.82
CA GLN A 64 -5.64 18.29 -24.97
C GLN A 64 -4.82 18.91 -26.12
N SER A 65 -4.48 20.20 -26.06
CA SER A 65 -3.77 20.93 -27.12
C SER A 65 -2.23 20.89 -27.03
N GLN A 66 -1.67 20.26 -25.99
CA GLN A 66 -0.22 20.19 -25.80
C GLN A 66 0.41 19.03 -26.60
N SER A 67 1.49 19.31 -27.34
CA SER A 67 2.24 18.33 -28.15
C SER A 67 2.81 17.14 -27.36
N THR A 68 2.76 17.21 -26.03
CA THR A 68 3.12 16.17 -25.07
C THR A 68 2.06 15.08 -24.92
N PHE A 69 0.79 15.35 -25.30
CA PHE A 69 -0.33 14.40 -25.22
C PHE A 69 -0.62 13.67 -26.53
N GLN A 70 0.31 13.71 -27.49
CA GLN A 70 0.24 12.86 -28.68
C GLN A 70 0.33 11.39 -28.27
N PHE A 71 -0.43 10.52 -28.94
CA PHE A 71 -0.49 9.07 -28.66
C PHE A 71 0.90 8.43 -28.49
N GLN A 72 1.87 8.87 -29.31
CA GLN A 72 3.26 8.41 -29.26
C GLN A 72 3.95 8.68 -27.92
N TRP A 73 3.73 9.83 -27.28
CA TRP A 73 4.38 10.19 -26.01
C TRP A 73 3.72 9.51 -24.81
N LEU A 74 2.38 9.35 -24.80
CA LEU A 74 1.69 8.55 -23.79
C LEU A 74 2.14 7.10 -23.84
N TYR A 75 2.25 6.54 -25.05
CA TYR A 75 2.69 5.17 -25.26
C TYR A 75 4.14 4.96 -24.80
N ILE A 76 5.05 5.88 -25.14
CA ILE A 76 6.45 5.83 -24.68
C ILE A 76 6.52 5.96 -23.15
N ASN A 77 5.72 6.85 -22.54
CA ASN A 77 5.69 6.99 -21.09
C ASN A 77 5.21 5.71 -20.39
N GLY A 78 4.07 5.16 -20.80
CA GLY A 78 3.53 3.94 -20.24
C GLY A 78 4.48 2.75 -20.42
N LEU A 79 5.10 2.62 -21.61
CA LEU A 79 6.08 1.56 -21.86
C LEU A 79 7.32 1.69 -20.96
N LEU A 80 7.84 2.91 -20.80
CA LEU A 80 8.98 3.18 -19.92
C LEU A 80 8.63 2.89 -18.45
N GLY A 81 7.44 3.31 -18.00
CA GLY A 81 6.90 3.01 -16.68
C GLY A 81 6.75 1.50 -16.43
N PHE A 82 6.26 0.76 -17.42
CA PHE A 82 6.17 -0.70 -17.36
C PHE A 82 7.54 -1.37 -17.24
N ILE A 83 8.52 -0.96 -18.05
CA ILE A 83 9.89 -1.50 -18.02
C ILE A 83 10.53 -1.24 -16.65
N PHE A 84 10.41 -0.03 -16.10
CA PHE A 84 10.96 0.28 -14.79
C PHE A 84 10.26 -0.46 -13.65
N SER A 85 8.93 -0.57 -13.68
CA SER A 85 8.15 -1.34 -12.69
C SER A 85 8.58 -2.81 -12.67
N MET A 86 8.62 -3.46 -13.85
CA MET A 86 9.08 -4.85 -13.97
C MET A 86 10.56 -5.01 -13.63
N GLY A 87 11.39 -4.02 -13.97
CA GLY A 87 12.80 -3.98 -13.61
C GLY A 87 13.01 -3.98 -12.09
N VAL A 88 12.33 -3.09 -11.37
CA VAL A 88 12.37 -3.03 -9.89
C VAL A 88 11.86 -4.33 -9.29
N LEU A 89 10.74 -4.87 -9.78
CA LEU A 89 10.18 -6.12 -9.27
C LEU A 89 11.15 -7.29 -9.44
N TYR A 90 11.70 -7.46 -10.64
CA TYR A 90 12.64 -8.54 -10.95
C TYR A 90 13.90 -8.43 -10.10
N THR A 91 14.50 -7.23 -10.01
CA THR A 91 15.74 -7.08 -9.24
C THR A 91 15.51 -7.13 -7.73
N ALA A 92 14.35 -6.70 -7.22
CA ALA A 92 13.99 -6.86 -5.81
C ALA A 92 13.82 -8.35 -5.42
N LEU A 93 13.17 -9.14 -6.28
CA LEU A 93 13.05 -10.59 -6.10
C LEU A 93 14.43 -11.28 -6.18
N ALA A 94 15.25 -10.89 -7.15
CA ALA A 94 16.62 -11.39 -7.28
C ALA A 94 17.45 -11.06 -6.03
N SER A 95 17.30 -9.86 -5.46
CA SER A 95 17.99 -9.44 -4.24
C SER A 95 17.65 -10.32 -3.03
N ARG A 96 16.42 -10.83 -2.95
CA ARG A 96 16.03 -11.80 -1.92
C ARG A 96 16.64 -13.18 -2.17
N SER A 97 16.78 -13.58 -3.43
CA SER A 97 17.42 -14.84 -3.83
C SER A 97 18.94 -14.87 -3.57
N VAL A 98 19.58 -13.70 -3.41
CA VAL A 98 21.02 -13.61 -3.09
C VAL A 98 21.34 -14.24 -1.72
N ARG A 99 20.38 -14.29 -0.79
CA ARG A 99 20.58 -14.93 0.52
C ARG A 99 20.84 -16.44 0.41
N SER A 100 20.23 -17.13 -0.54
CA SER A 100 20.41 -18.58 -0.77
C SER A 100 21.50 -18.92 -1.79
N SER A 101 22.13 -17.93 -2.42
CA SER A 101 23.23 -18.16 -3.37
C SER A 101 24.54 -18.44 -2.64
N LEU A 102 25.32 -19.39 -3.17
CA LEU A 102 26.67 -19.73 -2.73
C LEU A 102 27.74 -18.72 -3.21
N TYR A 103 27.40 -17.84 -4.15
CA TYR A 103 28.34 -16.89 -4.75
C TYR A 103 28.24 -15.51 -4.08
N GLY A 104 29.34 -15.06 -3.45
CA GLY A 104 29.51 -13.71 -2.90
C GLY A 104 30.27 -13.67 -1.57
N THR A 105 30.83 -12.50 -1.22
CA THR A 105 31.42 -12.29 0.11
C THR A 105 30.32 -12.14 1.17
N ALA A 106 30.58 -12.60 2.40
CA ALA A 106 29.56 -12.68 3.46
C ALA A 106 28.91 -11.32 3.79
N TRP A 107 29.70 -10.24 3.78
CA TRP A 107 29.22 -8.89 4.09
C TRP A 107 28.35 -8.30 2.96
N GLN A 108 28.79 -8.40 1.70
CA GLN A 108 28.00 -7.93 0.55
C GLN A 108 26.66 -8.68 0.44
N ARG A 109 26.66 -9.99 0.71
CA ARG A 109 25.45 -10.81 0.73
C ARG A 109 24.46 -10.37 1.80
N SER A 110 24.93 -10.03 3.01
CA SER A 110 24.05 -9.53 4.09
C SER A 110 23.46 -8.16 3.72
N LEU A 111 24.28 -7.24 3.21
CA LEU A 111 23.79 -5.92 2.78
C LEU A 111 22.74 -6.01 1.68
N ILE A 112 22.96 -6.84 0.66
CA ILE A 112 22.02 -7.01 -0.46
C ILE A 112 20.76 -7.78 -0.01
N ALA A 113 20.87 -8.71 0.94
CA ALA A 113 19.72 -9.45 1.45
C ALA A 113 18.83 -8.58 2.34
N ASP A 114 19.41 -7.68 3.14
CA ASP A 114 18.67 -6.88 4.12
C ASP A 114 18.22 -5.53 3.54
N TYR A 115 19.02 -4.92 2.66
CA TYR A 115 18.73 -3.62 2.01
C TYR A 115 18.45 -3.73 0.51
N GLY A 116 18.22 -4.94 0.00
CA GLY A 116 18.01 -5.19 -1.42
C GLY A 116 16.91 -4.35 -2.06
N VAL A 117 15.73 -4.34 -1.44
CA VAL A 117 14.57 -3.60 -1.95
C VAL A 117 14.86 -2.09 -2.03
N PRO A 118 15.26 -1.39 -0.95
CA PRO A 118 15.55 0.04 -1.05
C PRO A 118 16.73 0.36 -1.97
N LEU A 119 17.77 -0.50 -2.03
CA LEU A 119 18.90 -0.33 -2.94
C LEU A 119 18.44 -0.40 -4.40
N MET A 120 17.60 -1.38 -4.77
CA MET A 120 17.06 -1.49 -6.13
C MET A 120 16.17 -0.30 -6.49
N VAL A 121 15.37 0.21 -5.56
CA VAL A 121 14.57 1.42 -5.78
C VAL A 121 15.49 2.61 -6.10
N ILE A 122 16.56 2.81 -5.34
CA ILE A 122 17.51 3.91 -5.59
C ILE A 122 18.20 3.74 -6.96
N LEU A 123 18.66 2.53 -7.29
CA LEU A 123 19.33 2.25 -8.56
C LEU A 123 18.43 2.52 -9.77
N TRP A 124 17.21 1.98 -9.77
CA TRP A 124 16.26 2.18 -10.87
C TRP A 124 15.76 3.62 -10.96
N THR A 125 15.61 4.29 -9.82
CA THR A 125 15.30 5.73 -9.77
C THR A 125 16.42 6.54 -10.39
N SER A 126 17.67 6.31 -9.96
CA SER A 126 18.86 6.96 -10.50
C SER A 126 19.00 6.73 -12.01
N LEU A 127 18.75 5.51 -12.49
CA LEU A 127 18.75 5.18 -13.91
C LEU A 127 17.66 5.95 -14.68
N SER A 128 16.46 6.06 -14.11
CA SER A 128 15.34 6.85 -14.68
C SER A 128 15.69 8.33 -14.83
N TYR A 129 16.45 8.90 -13.89
CA TYR A 129 16.94 10.29 -13.96
C TYR A 129 18.18 10.46 -14.84
N SER A 130 19.02 9.43 -14.97
CA SER A 130 20.27 9.46 -15.75
C SER A 130 20.03 9.37 -17.25
N LEU A 131 18.89 8.86 -17.70
CA LEU A 131 18.51 8.83 -19.11
C LEU A 131 18.31 10.27 -19.63
N PRO A 132 19.20 10.76 -20.52
CA PRO A 132 19.10 12.10 -21.08
C PRO A 132 18.15 12.05 -22.27
N SER A 133 16.87 11.89 -22.01
CA SER A 133 15.85 11.90 -23.05
C SER A 133 15.05 13.18 -22.95
N ARG A 134 14.99 13.87 -24.11
CA ARG A 134 14.25 15.08 -24.49
C ARG A 134 12.74 14.94 -24.24
N ILE A 135 12.35 14.56 -23.03
CA ILE A 135 10.98 14.30 -22.65
C ILE A 135 10.44 15.64 -22.11
N PRO A 136 9.35 16.16 -22.68
CA PRO A 136 8.73 17.38 -22.21
C PRO A 136 8.36 17.26 -20.73
N SER A 137 8.49 18.37 -19.98
CA SER A 137 8.23 18.48 -18.54
C SER A 137 6.78 18.19 -18.10
N GLY A 138 5.89 17.82 -19.03
CA GLY A 138 4.47 17.57 -18.78
C GLY A 138 4.12 16.13 -18.38
N VAL A 139 5.07 15.19 -18.41
CA VAL A 139 4.86 13.81 -17.95
C VAL A 139 5.34 13.71 -16.50
N PRO A 140 4.46 13.42 -15.52
CA PRO A 140 4.83 13.40 -14.12
C PRO A 140 5.72 12.17 -13.82
N ARG A 141 7.04 12.30 -14.00
CA ARG A 141 8.04 11.38 -13.41
C ARG A 141 8.19 11.55 -11.90
N ARG A 142 7.22 12.17 -11.26
CA ARG A 142 7.29 12.60 -9.87
C ARG A 142 6.05 12.12 -9.17
N LEU A 143 6.25 11.54 -7.99
CA LEU A 143 5.22 11.44 -6.99
C LEU A 143 4.70 12.87 -6.75
N PHE A 144 3.50 13.19 -7.22
CA PHE A 144 2.89 14.50 -6.95
C PHE A 144 2.28 14.44 -5.55
N THR A 145 3.09 14.81 -4.57
CA THR A 145 2.61 15.02 -3.20
C THR A 145 2.28 16.50 -3.05
N PRO A 146 0.99 16.89 -2.92
CA PRO A 146 0.65 18.27 -2.62
C PRO A 146 1.30 18.68 -1.30
N LEU A 147 1.68 19.95 -1.20
CA LEU A 147 2.36 20.43 0.00
C LEU A 147 1.36 20.48 1.16
N PRO A 148 1.76 20.15 2.40
CA PRO A 148 0.82 20.07 3.51
C PRO A 148 0.18 21.42 3.87
N TRP A 149 0.77 22.53 3.42
CA TRP A 149 0.28 23.90 3.60
C TRP A 149 -0.41 24.49 2.36
N GLU A 150 -0.62 23.72 1.29
CA GLU A 150 -1.46 24.18 0.17
C GLU A 150 -2.93 24.26 0.59
N PRO A 151 -3.71 25.20 0.02
CA PRO A 151 -5.11 25.39 0.38
C PRO A 151 -5.96 24.13 0.16
N LYS A 152 -5.58 23.28 -0.81
CA LYS A 152 -6.20 21.96 -1.05
C LYS A 152 -5.99 20.97 0.11
N SER A 153 -4.87 21.06 0.83
CA SER A 153 -4.56 20.17 1.96
C SER A 153 -5.16 20.69 3.28
N LEU A 154 -5.19 22.01 3.46
CA LEU A 154 -5.78 22.67 4.63
C LEU A 154 -7.29 22.43 4.76
N GLN A 155 -7.98 22.11 3.66
CA GLN A 155 -9.41 21.76 3.66
C GLN A 155 -9.73 20.63 4.65
N HIS A 156 -8.83 19.64 4.82
CA HIS A 156 -9.04 18.55 5.78
C HIS A 156 -8.98 19.00 7.25
N TRP A 157 -8.19 20.03 7.55
CA TRP A 157 -8.07 20.59 8.90
C TRP A 157 -9.23 21.51 9.26
N THR A 158 -9.87 22.13 8.26
CA THR A 158 -11.02 23.02 8.48
C THR A 158 -12.37 22.29 8.59
N VAL A 159 -12.42 20.98 8.31
CA VAL A 159 -13.66 20.16 8.40
C VAL A 159 -14.32 20.22 9.78
N ALA A 160 -13.53 20.38 10.86
CA ALA A 160 -14.07 20.51 12.21
C ALA A 160 -14.97 21.75 12.38
N LYS A 161 -14.74 22.82 11.60
CA LYS A 161 -15.58 24.03 11.62
C LYS A 161 -16.90 23.80 10.88
N ASP A 162 -16.88 23.00 9.82
CA ASP A 162 -18.06 22.66 9.01
C ASP A 162 -18.93 21.57 9.65
N LEU A 163 -18.41 20.85 10.65
CA LEU A 163 -19.13 19.80 11.39
C LEU A 163 -20.41 20.30 12.06
N PHE A 164 -20.41 21.56 12.53
CA PHE A 164 -21.57 22.20 13.18
C PHE A 164 -22.66 22.64 12.18
N SER A 165 -22.36 22.64 10.88
CA SER A 165 -23.30 22.99 9.80
C SER A 165 -24.09 21.76 9.29
N VAL A 166 -23.69 20.55 9.72
CA VAL A 166 -24.27 19.29 9.23
C VAL A 166 -25.50 18.89 10.08
N PRO A 167 -26.62 18.48 9.46
CA PRO A 167 -27.80 18.01 10.20
C PRO A 167 -27.47 16.82 11.11
N THR A 168 -27.95 16.84 12.35
CA THR A 168 -27.63 15.86 13.41
C THR A 168 -27.88 14.40 13.00
N VAL A 169 -28.84 14.16 12.09
CA VAL A 169 -29.14 12.84 11.52
C VAL A 169 -27.91 12.21 10.85
N HIS A 170 -27.10 12.99 10.14
CA HIS A 170 -25.88 12.49 9.49
C HIS A 170 -24.78 12.15 10.50
N ILE A 171 -24.74 12.84 11.64
CA ILE A 171 -23.78 12.57 12.73
C ILE A 171 -24.08 11.21 13.36
N PHE A 172 -25.34 10.91 13.61
CA PHE A 172 -25.74 9.59 14.11
C PHE A 172 -25.50 8.49 13.06
N LEU A 173 -25.75 8.76 11.78
CA LEU A 173 -25.46 7.80 10.71
C LEU A 173 -23.96 7.50 10.60
N ALA A 174 -23.09 8.48 10.88
CA ALA A 174 -21.63 8.33 10.85
C ALA A 174 -21.08 7.35 11.91
N ILE A 175 -21.86 7.00 12.93
CA ILE A 175 -21.48 5.98 13.93
C ILE A 175 -21.30 4.60 13.25
N VAL A 176 -22.11 4.29 12.24
CA VAL A 176 -22.02 3.00 11.52
C VAL A 176 -20.69 2.82 10.79
N PRO A 177 -20.26 3.72 9.87
CA PRO A 177 -18.93 3.61 9.27
C PRO A 177 -17.80 3.78 10.29
N ALA A 178 -17.97 4.60 11.34
CA ALA A 178 -16.96 4.74 12.39
C ALA A 178 -16.71 3.42 13.14
N THR A 179 -17.77 2.72 13.55
CA THR A 179 -17.66 1.40 14.19
C THR A 179 -17.10 0.35 13.24
N MET A 180 -17.45 0.39 11.95
CA MET A 180 -16.86 -0.49 10.94
C MET A 180 -15.35 -0.28 10.80
N VAL A 181 -14.88 0.97 10.72
CA VAL A 181 -13.45 1.31 10.64
C VAL A 181 -12.71 0.93 11.92
N ALA A 182 -13.29 1.21 13.09
CA ALA A 182 -12.71 0.83 14.37
C ALA A 182 -12.55 -0.70 14.48
N GLY A 183 -13.57 -1.46 14.05
CA GLY A 183 -13.51 -2.92 14.01
C GLY A 183 -12.44 -3.44 13.04
N LEU A 184 -12.34 -2.85 11.84
CA LEU A 184 -11.31 -3.21 10.85
C LEU A 184 -9.89 -2.88 11.34
N SER A 185 -9.68 -1.71 11.95
CA SER A 185 -8.39 -1.31 12.50
C SER A 185 -7.97 -2.21 13.67
N PHE A 186 -8.89 -2.51 14.59
CA PHE A 186 -8.63 -3.46 15.66
C PHE A 186 -8.25 -4.84 15.11
N PHE A 187 -8.97 -5.30 14.09
CA PHE A 187 -8.69 -6.57 13.43
C PHE A 187 -7.30 -6.57 12.76
N ASP A 188 -6.97 -5.54 11.98
CA ASP A 188 -5.67 -5.42 11.30
C ASP A 188 -4.51 -5.40 12.30
N HIS A 189 -4.60 -4.58 13.36
CA HIS A 189 -3.61 -4.54 14.43
C HIS A 189 -3.47 -5.88 15.16
N SER A 190 -4.58 -6.56 15.43
CA SER A 190 -4.58 -7.86 16.11
C SER A 190 -3.96 -8.95 15.24
N VAL A 191 -4.26 -8.98 13.94
CA VAL A 191 -3.71 -9.97 13.01
C VAL A 191 -2.22 -9.70 12.76
N ALA A 192 -1.83 -8.44 12.58
CA ALA A 192 -0.43 -8.05 12.38
C ALA A 192 0.46 -8.37 13.59
N SER A 193 0.00 -8.05 14.81
CA SER A 193 0.76 -8.33 16.04
C SER A 193 0.96 -9.82 16.28
N GLN A 194 -0.05 -10.66 16.01
CA GLN A 194 0.13 -12.10 16.13
C GLN A 194 1.01 -12.73 15.04
N MET A 195 1.24 -12.03 13.93
CA MET A 195 2.18 -12.47 12.88
C MET A 195 3.62 -12.11 13.21
N SER A 196 3.85 -10.91 13.75
CA SER A 196 5.20 -10.52 14.19
C SER A 196 5.67 -11.33 15.40
N GLN A 197 4.73 -11.79 16.24
CA GLN A 197 5.01 -12.61 17.42
C GLN A 197 4.91 -14.12 17.18
N GLN A 198 4.90 -14.59 15.91
CA GLN A 198 4.95 -16.03 15.67
C GLN A 198 6.22 -16.62 16.30
N LYS A 199 6.00 -17.53 17.24
CA LYS A 199 7.03 -18.29 17.93
C LYS A 199 7.36 -19.57 17.18
#